data_AF-A0A9Q4L253-F1
#
_entry.id   AF-A0A9Q4L253-F1
#
_cell.length_a   1.000
_cell.length_b   1.000
_cell.length_c   1.000
_cell.angle_alpha   90.00
_cell.angle_beta   90.00
_cell.angle_gamma   90.00
#
_symmetry.space_group_name_H-M   'P 1'
#
loop_
_entity.id
_entity.type
_entity.pdbx_description
1 polymer ?
#
loop_
_entity_poly.entity_id
_entity_poly.type
_entity_poly.pdbx_seq_one_letter_code
_entity_poly.pdbx_strand_id
1 'polypeptide(L)'
;MSEDEANGDDGAAEEEEAGENEGAADLAAVRERLDALAADLEGLDSNLEAAETEDDLDVVEADLESFRTELESVEVPEPPETDEDEEDEDAEPAPEEELQERYDEIESDLSDLESDLEDQRGPYGEDVVSEITDASGTITDTRWTEEGNAELIEAVDDFLDEFNDLLDTSVTLVNQGETVPDQLDATLDDAVEAVETADLDADDDAETIAGLLEATDDLQSDIDDATEWTDLEIREQLRREGYYDVLDHVKDFPPEWHALKVHEKQGNVDMILLALETFDSDFMEDHCMEALERMGPEEAIDPMLQKANRRDQAAMSILGKIGVADEEVVDTLVDYVDSNPNLQRPAFRALGEIGAEDAVEPIAQQLVADEADVRSWAARALGLIGDTRAIDPLADVLEDDESDRVRASAAWALNRIGTEDALEIVADYDDDRAYLVQAEAENADLEPAA
;
A
#
# COMPACT_ATOMS: atom_id res chain seq x y z
N MET A 1 35.93 -25.76 -72.31
CA MET A 1 35.21 -27.01 -72.62
C MET A 1 33.89 -26.92 -71.91
N SER A 2 32.81 -27.15 -72.67
CA SER A 2 31.44 -27.55 -72.25
C SER A 2 30.73 -26.61 -71.26
N GLU A 3 29.73 -25.83 -71.65
CA GLU A 3 28.38 -26.19 -72.19
C GLU A 3 27.50 -26.97 -71.19
N ASP A 4 26.21 -26.56 -71.22
CA ASP A 4 24.96 -27.16 -70.71
C ASP A 4 24.54 -26.83 -69.26
N GLU A 5 23.55 -25.95 -69.07
CA GLU A 5 22.07 -26.09 -69.29
C GLU A 5 21.39 -26.71 -68.06
N ALA A 6 20.54 -25.96 -67.34
CA ALA A 6 19.06 -25.96 -67.41
C ALA A 6 18.51 -26.42 -66.03
N ASN A 7 17.38 -26.02 -65.44
CA ASN A 7 16.24 -25.17 -65.79
C ASN A 7 15.26 -25.16 -64.57
N GLY A 8 14.46 -24.09 -64.44
CA GLY A 8 13.18 -24.01 -63.68
C GLY A 8 13.31 -23.70 -62.18
N ASP A 9 12.46 -22.92 -61.52
CA ASP A 9 11.15 -22.34 -61.85
C ASP A 9 10.76 -21.36 -60.70
N ASP A 10 9.69 -20.59 -60.91
CA ASP A 10 8.97 -19.70 -59.96
C ASP A 10 9.66 -18.35 -59.64
N GLY A 11 9.08 -17.17 -59.86
CA GLY A 11 7.66 -16.83 -60.04
C GLY A 11 7.14 -16.09 -58.82
N ALA A 12 7.56 -14.84 -58.61
CA ALA A 12 6.85 -13.77 -57.88
C ALA A 12 7.83 -12.62 -57.59
N ALA A 13 7.63 -11.47 -58.23
CA ALA A 13 8.19 -10.19 -57.80
C ALA A 13 7.45 -9.11 -58.59
N GLU A 14 6.33 -8.62 -58.05
CA GLU A 14 5.71 -7.34 -58.46
C GLU A 14 4.50 -7.03 -57.55
N GLU A 15 4.66 -7.02 -56.21
CA GLU A 15 3.71 -6.41 -55.27
C GLU A 15 4.43 -5.95 -53.97
N GLU A 16 5.37 -4.99 -54.03
CA GLU A 16 5.96 -4.39 -52.80
C GLU A 16 6.24 -2.86 -52.87
N GLU A 17 5.78 -2.10 -53.87
CA GLU A 17 6.07 -0.64 -53.96
C GLU A 17 4.85 0.29 -53.69
N ALA A 18 3.82 -0.18 -52.99
CA ALA A 18 2.63 0.65 -52.70
C ALA A 18 2.48 1.08 -51.23
N GLY A 19 3.17 0.43 -50.28
CA GLY A 19 3.04 0.71 -48.84
C GLY A 19 4.00 1.77 -48.29
N GLU A 20 5.22 1.88 -48.84
CA GLU A 20 6.27 2.77 -48.31
C GLU A 20 5.98 4.27 -48.52
N ASN A 21 5.15 4.62 -49.51
CA ASN A 21 4.89 6.02 -49.87
C ASN A 21 3.72 6.67 -49.09
N GLU A 22 2.87 5.87 -48.43
CA GLU A 22 1.81 6.38 -47.54
C GLU A 22 2.34 6.68 -46.13
N GLY A 23 3.20 5.82 -45.57
CA GLY A 23 3.84 6.05 -44.26
C GLY A 23 4.80 7.24 -44.24
N ALA A 24 5.63 7.40 -45.29
CA ALA A 24 6.54 8.55 -45.41
C ALA A 24 5.82 9.90 -45.52
N ALA A 25 4.59 9.93 -46.03
CA ALA A 25 3.78 11.14 -46.11
C ALA A 25 3.14 11.50 -44.76
N ASP A 26 2.88 10.51 -43.91
CA ASP A 26 2.33 10.68 -42.57
C ASP A 26 3.40 11.23 -41.60
N LEU A 27 4.61 10.64 -41.64
CA LEU A 27 5.76 11.13 -40.86
C LEU A 27 6.15 12.57 -41.20
N ALA A 28 6.11 12.94 -42.48
CA ALA A 28 6.39 14.30 -42.91
C ALA A 28 5.34 15.31 -42.41
N ALA A 29 4.08 14.89 -42.28
CA ALA A 29 3.00 15.72 -41.76
C ALA A 29 3.13 15.91 -40.23
N VAL A 30 3.50 14.84 -39.50
CA VAL A 30 3.85 14.94 -38.07
C VAL A 30 5.03 15.88 -37.87
N ARG A 31 6.09 15.74 -38.66
CA ARG A 31 7.26 16.64 -38.63
C ARG A 31 6.89 18.11 -38.83
N GLU A 32 6.10 18.41 -39.87
CA GLU A 32 5.65 19.78 -40.15
C GLU A 32 4.83 20.36 -38.99
N ARG A 33 4.05 19.51 -38.29
CA ARG A 33 3.26 19.91 -37.13
C ARG A 33 4.12 20.18 -35.90
N LEU A 34 5.11 19.34 -35.62
CA LEU A 34 6.08 19.56 -34.53
C LEU A 34 6.93 20.81 -34.79
N ASP A 35 7.39 21.03 -36.03
CA ASP A 35 8.13 22.25 -36.40
C ASP A 35 7.29 23.52 -36.23
N ALA A 36 5.98 23.45 -36.49
CA ALA A 36 5.07 24.56 -36.25
C ALA A 36 4.88 24.82 -34.75
N LEU A 37 4.66 23.77 -33.95
CA LEU A 37 4.54 23.88 -32.49
C LEU A 37 5.81 24.46 -31.86
N ALA A 38 7.00 24.02 -32.27
CA ALA A 38 8.24 24.60 -31.76
C ALA A 38 8.36 26.11 -32.06
N ALA A 39 7.91 26.55 -33.25
CA ALA A 39 7.91 27.97 -33.60
C ALA A 39 6.85 28.78 -32.81
N ASP A 40 5.71 28.16 -32.50
CA ASP A 40 4.69 28.77 -31.66
C ASP A 40 5.18 28.89 -30.21
N LEU A 41 5.93 27.90 -29.70
CA LEU A 41 6.55 27.92 -28.38
C LEU A 41 7.62 29.03 -28.25
N GLU A 42 8.47 29.25 -29.26
CA GLU A 42 9.37 30.42 -29.32
C GLU A 42 8.58 31.75 -29.25
N GLY A 43 7.34 31.75 -29.78
CA GLY A 43 6.43 32.88 -29.69
C GLY A 43 5.87 33.11 -28.29
N LEU A 44 5.53 32.03 -27.57
CA LEU A 44 5.08 32.08 -26.17
C LEU A 44 6.19 32.56 -25.25
N ASP A 45 7.43 32.13 -25.47
CA ASP A 45 8.62 32.60 -24.74
C ASP A 45 8.77 34.12 -24.89
N SER A 46 8.68 34.62 -26.12
CA SER A 46 8.72 36.06 -26.38
C SER A 46 7.55 36.84 -25.77
N ASN A 47 6.37 36.21 -25.62
CA ASN A 47 5.22 36.84 -24.97
C ASN A 47 5.42 36.88 -23.46
N LEU A 48 5.94 35.80 -22.86
CA LEU A 48 6.32 35.74 -21.46
C LEU A 48 7.38 36.81 -21.13
N GLU A 49 8.46 36.92 -21.89
CA GLU A 49 9.47 37.97 -21.71
C GLU A 49 8.92 39.41 -21.83
N ALA A 50 7.78 39.57 -22.52
CA ALA A 50 7.15 40.87 -22.75
C ALA A 50 6.01 41.19 -21.79
N ALA A 51 5.59 40.23 -20.95
CA ALA A 51 4.58 40.44 -19.94
C ALA A 51 5.11 41.42 -18.88
N GLU A 52 4.34 42.48 -18.59
CA GLU A 52 4.74 43.51 -17.61
C GLU A 52 3.79 43.53 -16.39
N THR A 53 2.70 42.77 -16.42
CA THR A 53 1.63 42.74 -15.40
C THR A 53 1.04 41.34 -15.26
N GLU A 54 0.36 41.06 -14.14
CA GLU A 54 -0.37 39.79 -13.97
C GLU A 54 -1.43 39.54 -15.04
N ASP A 55 -2.17 40.58 -15.45
CA ASP A 55 -3.12 40.49 -16.58
C ASP A 55 -2.43 40.02 -17.88
N ASP A 56 -1.14 40.34 -18.07
CA ASP A 56 -0.35 39.86 -19.21
C ASP A 56 0.08 38.39 -19.01
N LEU A 57 0.45 37.99 -17.79
CA LEU A 57 0.83 36.61 -17.44
C LEU A 57 -0.36 35.63 -17.54
N ASP A 58 -1.58 36.04 -17.15
CA ASP A 58 -2.83 35.28 -17.34
C ASP A 58 -3.09 34.92 -18.82
N VAL A 59 -2.74 35.84 -19.72
CA VAL A 59 -2.88 35.61 -21.16
C VAL A 59 -1.84 34.59 -21.63
N VAL A 60 -0.61 34.66 -21.14
CA VAL A 60 0.46 33.71 -21.46
C VAL A 60 0.10 32.31 -20.94
N GLU A 61 -0.41 32.19 -19.71
CA GLU A 61 -0.88 30.93 -19.12
C GLU A 61 -1.97 30.27 -19.98
N ALA A 62 -3.01 31.03 -20.34
CA ALA A 62 -4.09 30.51 -21.17
C ALA A 62 -3.61 30.07 -22.56
N ASP A 63 -2.61 30.75 -23.12
CA ASP A 63 -1.99 30.37 -24.38
C ASP A 63 -1.12 29.10 -24.23
N LEU A 64 -0.41 28.91 -23.10
CA LEU A 64 0.35 27.70 -22.77
C LEU A 64 -0.54 26.47 -22.56
N GLU A 65 -1.65 26.60 -21.83
CA GLU A 65 -2.63 25.50 -21.67
C GLU A 65 -3.20 25.05 -23.02
N SER A 66 -3.49 26.01 -23.90
CA SER A 66 -3.94 25.73 -25.26
C SER A 66 -2.84 25.02 -26.05
N PHE A 67 -1.59 25.46 -25.92
CA PHE A 67 -0.43 24.85 -26.58
C PHE A 67 -0.22 23.41 -26.13
N ARG A 68 -0.25 23.14 -24.82
CA ARG A 68 -0.12 21.79 -24.24
C ARG A 68 -1.18 20.84 -24.80
N THR A 69 -2.44 21.29 -24.86
CA THR A 69 -3.54 20.53 -25.44
C THR A 69 -3.29 20.22 -26.93
N GLU A 70 -2.71 21.17 -27.67
CA GLU A 70 -2.36 20.96 -29.07
C GLU A 70 -1.20 19.97 -29.25
N LEU A 71 -0.18 20.03 -28.40
CA LEU A 71 0.96 19.10 -28.38
C LEU A 71 0.52 17.67 -28.07
N GLU A 72 -0.26 17.45 -27.00
CA GLU A 72 -0.78 16.13 -26.62
C GLU A 72 -1.69 15.50 -27.70
N SER A 73 -2.26 16.32 -28.60
CA SER A 73 -3.05 15.83 -29.73
C SER A 73 -2.23 15.30 -30.90
N VAL A 74 -0.89 15.43 -30.85
CA VAL A 74 0.03 14.92 -31.87
C VAL A 74 0.35 13.45 -31.56
N GLU A 75 -0.15 12.54 -32.40
CA GLU A 75 0.19 11.12 -32.33
C GLU A 75 1.55 10.89 -33.02
N VAL A 76 2.61 10.73 -32.23
CA VAL A 76 3.95 10.36 -32.73
C VAL A 76 4.03 8.84 -32.88
N PRO A 77 4.41 8.31 -34.06
CA PRO A 77 4.55 6.87 -34.27
C PRO A 77 5.67 6.27 -33.43
N GLU A 78 5.44 5.11 -32.80
CA GLU A 78 6.47 4.39 -32.05
C GLU A 78 7.62 3.95 -32.98
N PRO A 79 8.89 4.12 -32.55
CA PRO A 79 10.03 3.63 -33.32
C PRO A 79 9.97 2.11 -33.45
N PRO A 80 10.48 1.55 -34.56
CA PRO A 80 10.51 0.11 -34.74
C PRO A 80 11.40 -0.56 -33.67
N GLU A 81 10.93 -1.65 -33.06
CA GLU A 81 11.74 -2.39 -32.09
C GLU A 81 13.02 -2.93 -32.75
N THR A 82 14.16 -2.42 -32.32
CA THR A 82 15.48 -2.94 -32.66
C THR A 82 15.90 -3.97 -31.62
N ASP A 83 16.33 -5.16 -32.04
CA ASP A 83 16.89 -6.16 -31.14
C ASP A 83 18.15 -5.59 -30.46
N GLU A 84 18.18 -5.52 -29.12
CA GLU A 84 19.30 -4.97 -28.30
C GLU A 84 20.69 -5.57 -28.64
N ASP A 85 20.73 -6.73 -29.32
CA ASP A 85 21.95 -7.43 -29.75
C ASP A 85 22.53 -6.91 -31.10
N GLU A 86 21.82 -6.05 -31.84
CA GLU A 86 22.21 -5.48 -33.15
C GLU A 86 22.24 -3.93 -33.19
N GLU A 87 22.33 -3.25 -32.04
CA GLU A 87 22.57 -1.79 -31.98
C GLU A 87 23.97 -1.45 -32.53
N ASP A 88 24.04 -1.04 -33.80
CA ASP A 88 25.24 -0.48 -34.41
C ASP A 88 25.32 1.01 -33.99
N GLU A 89 26.27 1.37 -33.12
CA GLU A 89 26.46 2.75 -32.59
C GLU A 89 26.63 3.84 -33.69
N ASP A 90 26.84 3.43 -34.95
CA ASP A 90 27.01 4.30 -36.13
C ASP A 90 25.76 4.33 -37.07
N ALA A 91 24.63 3.70 -36.69
CA ALA A 91 23.39 3.73 -37.48
C ALA A 91 22.68 5.10 -37.38
N GLU A 92 22.12 5.59 -38.49
CA GLU A 92 21.25 6.78 -38.46
C GLU A 92 19.95 6.41 -37.74
N PRO A 93 19.46 7.26 -36.80
CA PRO A 93 18.24 7.00 -36.05
C PRO A 93 17.05 6.82 -37.00
N ALA A 94 16.07 6.04 -36.57
CA ALA A 94 14.85 5.87 -37.37
C ALA A 94 14.14 7.22 -37.53
N PRO A 95 13.47 7.49 -38.67
CA PRO A 95 12.70 8.72 -38.83
C PRO A 95 11.65 8.95 -37.74
N GLU A 96 11.09 7.87 -37.20
CA GLU A 96 10.18 7.86 -36.06
C GLU A 96 10.88 8.28 -34.74
N GLU A 97 12.11 7.82 -34.53
CA GLU A 97 12.95 8.19 -33.39
C GLU A 97 13.32 9.69 -33.44
N GLU A 98 13.66 10.23 -34.62
CA GLU A 98 13.87 11.68 -34.80
C GLU A 98 12.62 12.51 -34.44
N LEU A 99 11.41 11.99 -34.69
CA LEU A 99 10.16 12.66 -34.35
C LEU A 99 9.87 12.60 -32.86
N GLN A 100 10.15 11.47 -32.21
CA GLN A 100 10.03 11.33 -30.77
C GLN A 100 11.00 12.26 -30.04
N GLU A 101 12.27 12.29 -30.44
CA GLU A 101 13.27 13.22 -29.87
C GLU A 101 12.82 14.68 -30.00
N ARG A 102 12.22 15.04 -31.14
CA ARG A 102 11.73 16.40 -31.37
C ARG A 102 10.49 16.72 -30.53
N TYR A 103 9.60 15.75 -30.32
CA TYR A 103 8.46 15.90 -29.42
C TYR A 103 8.95 16.11 -27.98
N ASP A 104 9.87 15.28 -27.52
CA ASP A 104 10.44 15.34 -26.17
C ASP A 104 11.18 16.67 -25.93
N GLU A 105 11.87 17.21 -26.94
CA GLU A 105 12.50 18.54 -26.88
C GLU A 105 11.45 19.65 -26.68
N ILE A 106 10.34 19.62 -27.43
CA ILE A 106 9.26 20.60 -27.30
C ILE A 106 8.56 20.48 -25.93
N GLU A 107 8.36 19.25 -25.43
CA GLU A 107 7.79 19.00 -24.11
C GLU A 107 8.71 19.53 -22.99
N SER A 108 10.02 19.33 -23.12
CA SER A 108 11.01 19.89 -22.19
C SER A 108 11.00 21.42 -22.22
N ASP A 109 11.07 22.03 -23.41
CA ASP A 109 11.04 23.48 -23.56
C ASP A 109 9.74 24.09 -23.02
N LEU A 110 8.60 23.40 -23.19
CA LEU A 110 7.31 23.80 -22.63
C LEU A 110 7.35 23.79 -21.10
N SER A 111 7.89 22.72 -20.49
CA SER A 111 8.03 22.63 -19.04
C SER A 111 8.95 23.71 -18.46
N ASP A 112 10.03 24.05 -19.17
CA ASP A 112 10.92 25.14 -18.76
C ASP A 112 10.17 26.48 -18.77
N LEU A 113 9.33 26.72 -19.77
CA LEU A 113 8.55 27.95 -19.93
C LEU A 113 7.38 28.06 -18.94
N GLU A 114 6.72 26.94 -18.62
CA GLU A 114 5.75 26.85 -17.52
C GLU A 114 6.43 27.23 -16.18
N SER A 115 7.65 26.75 -15.93
CA SER A 115 8.44 27.14 -14.75
C SER A 115 8.87 28.62 -14.77
N ASP A 116 9.29 29.15 -15.91
CA ASP A 116 9.68 30.56 -16.04
C ASP A 116 8.47 31.51 -15.86
N LEU A 117 7.26 31.06 -16.24
CA LEU A 117 6.01 31.77 -15.99
C LEU A 117 5.72 31.83 -14.49
N GLU A 118 5.83 30.70 -13.78
CA GLU A 118 5.68 30.63 -12.33
C GLU A 118 6.70 31.52 -11.61
N ASP A 119 7.97 31.52 -12.04
CA ASP A 119 9.03 32.38 -11.49
C ASP A 119 8.77 33.88 -11.71
N GLN A 120 8.05 34.25 -12.78
CA GLN A 120 7.67 35.64 -13.07
C GLN A 120 6.41 36.09 -12.35
N ARG A 121 5.54 35.15 -11.99
CA ARG A 121 4.39 35.44 -11.15
C ARG A 121 4.85 35.84 -9.75
N GLY A 122 4.28 36.93 -9.25
CA GLY A 122 4.52 37.36 -7.88
C GLY A 122 3.89 36.36 -6.90
N PRO A 123 4.33 36.31 -5.63
CA PRO A 123 3.62 35.50 -4.64
C PRO A 123 2.18 36.00 -4.52
N TYR A 124 1.22 35.08 -4.42
CA TYR A 124 -0.20 35.39 -4.30
C TYR A 124 -0.69 35.27 -2.85
N GLY A 125 -1.76 36.00 -2.54
CA GLY A 125 -2.48 35.79 -1.28
C GLY A 125 -3.00 34.35 -1.14
N GLU A 126 -3.29 33.66 -2.26
CA GLU A 126 -3.69 32.25 -2.26
C GLU A 126 -2.56 31.31 -1.80
N ASP A 127 -1.30 31.63 -2.12
CA ASP A 127 -0.14 30.85 -1.66
C ASP A 127 -0.01 30.93 -0.13
N VAL A 128 -0.16 32.14 0.43
CA VAL A 128 -0.17 32.33 1.88
C VAL A 128 -1.29 31.53 2.54
N VAL A 129 -2.49 31.51 1.94
CA VAL A 129 -3.62 30.70 2.44
C VAL A 129 -3.29 29.22 2.40
N SER A 130 -2.66 28.74 1.31
CA SER A 130 -2.25 27.35 1.17
C SER A 130 -1.25 26.96 2.28
N GLU A 131 -0.18 27.74 2.45
CA GLU A 131 0.87 27.47 3.43
C GLU A 131 0.33 27.47 4.88
N ILE A 132 -0.56 28.42 5.23
CA ILE A 132 -1.21 28.43 6.56
C ILE A 132 -2.09 27.19 6.75
N THR A 133 -2.78 26.75 5.70
CA THR A 133 -3.62 25.55 5.73
C THR A 133 -2.78 24.29 5.92
N ASP A 134 -1.63 24.20 5.26
CA ASP A 134 -0.70 23.07 5.38
C ASP A 134 -0.06 23.00 6.77
N ALA A 135 0.30 24.14 7.36
CA ALA A 135 0.73 24.25 8.75
C ALA A 135 -0.36 23.76 9.71
N SER A 136 -1.63 24.15 9.48
CA SER A 136 -2.77 23.66 10.28
C SER A 136 -2.98 22.15 10.15
N GLY A 137 -2.83 21.63 8.93
CA GLY A 137 -2.85 20.19 8.64
C GLY A 137 -1.81 19.43 9.46
N THR A 138 -0.56 19.91 9.45
CA THR A 138 0.53 19.32 10.24
C THR A 138 0.22 19.31 11.73
N ILE A 139 -0.30 20.41 12.28
CA ILE A 139 -0.66 20.50 13.70
C ILE A 139 -1.75 19.49 14.07
N THR A 140 -2.76 19.31 13.21
CA THR A 140 -3.93 18.48 13.50
C THR A 140 -3.70 16.99 13.26
N ASP A 141 -2.85 16.62 12.30
CA ASP A 141 -2.52 15.23 11.98
C ASP A 141 -1.44 14.63 12.90
N THR A 142 -0.67 15.47 13.59
CA THR A 142 0.41 15.04 14.48
C THR A 142 -0.02 14.88 15.94
N ARG A 143 0.49 13.84 16.60
CA ARG A 143 0.29 13.62 18.04
C ARG A 143 1.37 14.34 18.83
N TRP A 144 0.99 15.42 19.53
CA TRP A 144 1.92 16.25 20.30
C TRP A 144 2.05 15.86 21.77
N THR A 145 3.24 16.07 22.34
CA THR A 145 3.46 15.94 23.80
C THR A 145 2.93 17.15 24.58
N GLU A 146 2.87 17.11 25.91
CA GLU A 146 2.53 18.31 26.70
C GLU A 146 3.53 19.46 26.48
N GLU A 147 4.80 19.13 26.22
CA GLU A 147 5.87 20.08 25.90
C GLU A 147 5.69 20.61 24.48
N GLY A 148 5.50 19.73 23.50
CA GLY A 148 5.19 20.11 22.11
C GLY A 148 3.95 20.99 21.99
N ASN A 149 2.87 20.70 22.73
CA ASN A 149 1.71 21.57 22.76
C ASN A 149 2.02 22.99 23.31
N ALA A 150 2.98 23.12 24.22
CA ALA A 150 3.39 24.44 24.71
C ALA A 150 4.27 25.17 23.68
N GLU A 151 5.11 24.43 22.95
CA GLU A 151 5.96 24.93 21.86
C GLU A 151 5.09 25.42 20.68
N LEU A 152 4.10 24.63 20.26
CA LEU A 152 3.14 25.03 19.20
C LEU A 152 2.37 26.31 19.54
N ILE A 153 1.97 26.50 20.80
CA ILE A 153 1.29 27.73 21.23
C ILE A 153 2.22 28.94 21.10
N GLU A 154 3.51 28.77 21.41
CA GLU A 154 4.53 29.83 21.27
C GLU A 154 4.77 30.14 19.79
N ALA A 155 4.93 29.12 18.94
CA ALA A 155 5.10 29.26 17.50
C ALA A 155 3.95 30.05 16.84
N VAL A 156 2.70 29.68 17.14
CA VAL A 156 1.53 30.39 16.59
C VAL A 156 1.39 31.81 17.16
N ASP A 157 1.76 32.05 18.42
CA ASP A 157 1.75 33.42 18.99
C ASP A 157 2.78 34.31 18.28
N ASP A 158 3.99 33.80 18.04
CA ASP A 158 5.06 34.52 17.34
C ASP A 158 4.70 34.78 15.86
N PHE A 159 4.14 33.79 15.15
CA PHE A 159 3.57 33.97 13.82
C PHE A 159 2.51 35.07 13.78
N LEU A 160 1.54 35.03 14.70
CA LEU A 160 0.45 36.01 14.74
C LEU A 160 0.96 37.43 15.01
N ASP A 161 2.01 37.60 15.80
CA ASP A 161 2.60 38.92 16.05
C ASP A 161 3.12 39.54 14.74
N GLU A 162 3.82 38.77 13.90
CA GLU A 162 4.31 39.24 12.59
C GLU A 162 3.17 39.39 11.56
N PHE A 163 2.30 38.38 11.46
CA PHE A 163 1.13 38.37 10.59
C PHE A 163 0.22 39.58 10.82
N ASN A 164 -0.10 39.88 12.09
CA ASN A 164 -0.94 41.02 12.44
C ASN A 164 -0.29 42.36 12.10
N ASP A 165 1.04 42.47 12.24
CA ASP A 165 1.79 43.66 11.90
C ASP A 165 1.82 43.90 10.37
N LEU A 166 1.92 42.84 9.57
CA LEU A 166 1.90 42.90 8.09
C LEU A 166 0.53 43.28 7.53
N LEU A 167 -0.55 42.66 8.02
CA LEU A 167 -1.92 42.88 7.52
C LEU A 167 -2.71 43.98 8.26
N ASP A 168 -2.14 44.62 9.27
CA ASP A 168 -2.83 45.56 10.18
C ASP A 168 -4.13 44.96 10.75
N THR A 169 -4.07 43.67 11.13
CA THR A 169 -5.18 42.89 11.69
C THR A 169 -4.99 42.62 13.19
N SER A 170 -5.90 41.84 13.78
CA SER A 170 -5.87 41.53 15.22
C SER A 170 -6.41 40.13 15.50
N VAL A 171 -5.95 39.16 14.72
CA VAL A 171 -6.17 37.73 14.97
C VAL A 171 -5.46 37.36 16.28
N THR A 172 -6.12 36.57 17.12
CA THR A 172 -5.58 36.19 18.43
C THR A 172 -5.90 34.74 18.73
N LEU A 173 -5.01 34.06 19.46
CA LEU A 173 -5.19 32.68 19.92
C LEU A 173 -6.60 32.39 20.47
N VAL A 174 -7.29 31.48 19.79
CA VAL A 174 -8.64 31.04 20.11
C VAL A 174 -8.60 30.03 21.26
N ASN A 175 -9.05 30.43 22.45
CA ASN A 175 -9.19 29.52 23.59
C ASN A 175 -10.51 28.71 23.54
N GLN A 176 -10.85 28.14 22.37
CA GLN A 176 -12.04 27.32 22.16
C GLN A 176 -11.66 26.04 21.41
N GLY A 177 -11.77 24.88 22.06
CA GLY A 177 -11.39 23.56 21.52
C GLY A 177 -11.18 22.57 22.66
N GLU A 178 -11.26 21.26 22.40
CA GLU A 178 -11.03 20.22 23.43
C GLU A 178 -9.54 19.95 23.63
N THR A 179 -8.73 20.09 22.57
CA THR A 179 -7.29 19.94 22.58
C THR A 179 -6.58 21.22 22.13
N VAL A 180 -5.24 21.26 22.28
CA VAL A 180 -4.43 22.39 21.80
C VAL A 180 -4.40 22.46 20.26
N PRO A 181 -4.19 21.35 19.52
CA PRO A 181 -4.29 21.35 18.06
C PRO A 181 -5.61 21.95 17.54
N ASP A 182 -6.76 21.55 18.11
CA ASP A 182 -8.06 22.10 17.71
C ASP A 182 -8.18 23.62 17.93
N GLN A 183 -7.49 24.14 18.95
CA GLN A 183 -7.50 25.57 19.28
C GLN A 183 -6.61 26.37 18.32
N LEU A 184 -5.48 25.80 17.93
CA LEU A 184 -4.55 26.41 16.98
C LEU A 184 -5.13 26.36 15.56
N ASP A 185 -5.75 25.25 15.16
CA ASP A 185 -6.47 25.12 13.88
C ASP A 185 -7.52 26.21 13.70
N ALA A 186 -8.41 26.39 14.69
CA ALA A 186 -9.39 27.46 14.67
C ALA A 186 -8.78 28.87 14.66
N THR A 187 -7.55 29.03 15.15
CA THR A 187 -6.83 30.31 15.11
C THR A 187 -6.22 30.57 13.73
N LEU A 188 -5.66 29.54 13.09
CA LEU A 188 -5.11 29.63 11.74
C LEU A 188 -6.22 29.80 10.69
N ASP A 189 -7.40 29.21 10.90
CA ASP A 189 -8.60 29.50 10.11
C ASP A 189 -8.98 31.00 10.15
N ASP A 190 -8.94 31.63 11.33
CA ASP A 190 -9.19 33.07 11.48
C ASP A 190 -8.09 33.90 10.75
N ALA A 191 -6.86 33.40 10.68
CA ALA A 191 -5.78 34.02 9.91
C ALA A 191 -6.01 33.89 8.40
N VAL A 192 -6.41 32.71 7.91
CA VAL A 192 -6.81 32.49 6.50
C VAL A 192 -7.94 33.45 6.11
N GLU A 193 -9.00 33.56 6.92
CA GLU A 193 -10.11 34.49 6.64
C GLU A 193 -9.61 35.96 6.57
N ALA A 194 -8.59 36.31 7.37
CA ALA A 194 -7.99 37.64 7.34
C ALA A 194 -7.18 37.90 6.06
N VAL A 195 -6.43 36.92 5.55
CA VAL A 195 -5.71 37.03 4.26
C VAL A 195 -6.71 37.19 3.11
N GLU A 196 -7.71 36.31 3.04
CA GLU A 196 -8.74 36.36 1.98
C GLU A 196 -9.52 37.69 2.02
N THR A 197 -9.79 38.22 3.22
CA THR A 197 -10.48 39.50 3.39
C THR A 197 -9.62 40.71 3.02
N ALA A 198 -8.30 40.58 3.09
CA ALA A 198 -7.37 41.65 2.72
C ALA A 198 -7.40 41.95 1.22
N ASP A 199 -7.82 40.98 0.38
CA ASP A 199 -7.95 41.12 -1.08
C ASP A 199 -6.62 41.63 -1.69
N LEU A 200 -5.52 40.97 -1.30
CA LEU A 200 -4.14 41.36 -1.63
C LEU A 200 -3.91 41.29 -3.14
N ASP A 201 -3.41 42.38 -3.71
CA ASP A 201 -3.05 42.46 -5.11
C ASP A 201 -1.60 42.00 -5.29
N ALA A 202 -1.35 41.06 -6.20
CA ALA A 202 -0.03 40.45 -6.36
C ALA A 202 1.07 41.48 -6.72
N ASP A 203 0.72 42.54 -7.45
CA ASP A 203 1.66 43.59 -7.86
C ASP A 203 1.81 44.67 -6.77
N ASP A 204 0.70 45.21 -6.28
CA ASP A 204 0.70 46.33 -5.34
C ASP A 204 1.10 45.90 -3.92
N ASP A 205 0.84 44.65 -3.54
CA ASP A 205 1.08 44.10 -2.19
C ASP A 205 2.20 43.04 -2.14
N ALA A 206 3.03 42.92 -3.19
CA ALA A 206 4.10 41.92 -3.28
C ALA A 206 5.03 41.83 -2.05
N GLU A 207 5.39 42.97 -1.43
CA GLU A 207 6.24 43.00 -0.22
C GLU A 207 5.49 42.45 1.01
N THR A 208 4.18 42.70 1.10
CA THR A 208 3.32 42.17 2.17
C THR A 208 3.17 40.66 2.01
N ILE A 209 2.88 40.18 0.79
CA ILE A 209 2.69 38.75 0.52
C ILE A 209 3.99 37.99 0.78
N ALA A 210 5.13 38.50 0.30
CA ALA A 210 6.44 37.89 0.58
C ALA A 210 6.75 37.81 2.08
N GLY A 211 6.41 38.85 2.86
CA GLY A 211 6.57 38.82 4.31
C GLY A 211 5.64 37.82 5.01
N LEU A 212 4.42 37.65 4.51
CA LEU A 212 3.48 36.66 5.04
C LEU A 212 3.94 35.22 4.76
N LEU A 213 4.50 34.97 3.57
CA LEU A 213 5.13 33.70 3.25
C LEU A 213 6.34 33.43 4.16
N GLU A 214 7.23 34.41 4.36
CA GLU A 214 8.36 34.27 5.28
C GLU A 214 7.90 33.96 6.73
N ALA A 215 6.85 34.64 7.21
CA ALA A 215 6.28 34.36 8.53
C ALA A 215 5.66 32.95 8.62
N THR A 216 5.06 32.47 7.54
CA THR A 216 4.45 31.12 7.49
C THR A 216 5.51 30.03 7.38
N ASP A 217 6.60 30.27 6.65
CA ASP A 217 7.80 29.40 6.63
C ASP A 217 8.43 29.27 8.03
N ASP A 218 8.56 30.39 8.76
CA ASP A 218 9.08 30.39 10.13
C ASP A 218 8.13 29.60 11.06
N LEU A 219 6.81 29.78 10.93
CA LEU A 219 5.82 28.98 11.65
C LEU A 219 6.00 27.47 11.37
N GLN A 220 6.15 27.08 10.11
CA GLN A 220 6.33 25.69 9.72
C GLN A 220 7.63 25.12 10.32
N SER A 221 8.72 25.88 10.31
CA SER A 221 9.97 25.48 10.96
C SER A 221 9.81 25.27 12.47
N ASP A 222 9.06 26.14 13.16
CA ASP A 222 8.82 26.02 14.59
C ASP A 222 7.88 24.85 14.93
N ILE A 223 6.92 24.53 14.04
CA ILE A 223 6.09 23.32 14.14
C ILE A 223 6.96 22.06 14.03
N ASP A 224 7.86 22.02 13.04
CA ASP A 224 8.78 20.89 12.83
C ASP A 224 9.77 20.69 14.01
N ASP A 225 10.15 21.77 14.70
CA ASP A 225 11.01 21.73 15.87
C ASP A 225 10.25 21.35 17.18
N ALA A 226 8.92 21.40 17.19
CA ALA A 226 8.11 21.10 18.36
C ALA A 226 8.10 19.59 18.70
N THR A 227 8.00 19.26 19.99
CA THR A 227 8.19 17.89 20.45
C THR A 227 6.98 16.98 20.13
N GLU A 228 7.16 16.11 19.14
CA GLU A 228 6.20 15.09 18.76
C GLU A 228 6.22 13.88 19.72
N TRP A 229 5.14 13.11 19.71
CA TRP A 229 5.09 11.86 20.48
C TRP A 229 6.09 10.81 19.99
N THR A 230 6.30 10.78 18.67
CA THR A 230 7.23 9.91 17.92
C THR A 230 8.69 10.12 18.32
N ASP A 231 9.07 11.33 18.74
CA ASP A 231 10.44 11.67 19.18
C ASP A 231 10.85 11.03 20.51
N LEU A 232 9.87 10.64 21.33
CA LEU A 232 10.14 10.06 22.63
C LEU A 232 10.73 8.66 22.50
N GLU A 233 11.62 8.28 23.42
CA GLU A 233 12.03 6.89 23.50
C GLU A 233 10.81 5.98 23.75
N ILE A 234 10.76 4.81 23.11
CA ILE A 234 9.70 3.78 23.28
C ILE A 234 9.31 3.57 24.76
N ARG A 235 10.30 3.56 25.67
CA ARG A 235 10.07 3.39 27.11
C ARG A 235 9.32 4.55 27.75
N GLU A 236 9.52 5.76 27.26
CA GLU A 236 8.85 6.96 27.74
C GLU A 236 7.43 7.01 27.24
N GLN A 237 7.20 6.70 25.96
CA GLN A 237 5.85 6.54 25.39
C GLN A 237 5.03 5.54 26.22
N LEU A 238 5.54 4.32 26.41
CA LEU A 238 4.87 3.27 27.19
C LEU A 238 4.66 3.67 28.66
N ARG A 239 5.58 4.42 29.26
CA ARG A 239 5.40 4.91 30.64
C ARG A 239 4.27 5.92 30.72
N ARG A 240 4.14 6.82 29.74
CA ARG A 240 3.06 7.81 29.69
C ARG A 240 1.70 7.15 29.42
N GLU A 241 1.68 6.08 28.63
CA GLU A 241 0.49 5.23 28.43
C GLU A 241 0.17 4.30 29.62
N GLY A 242 0.95 4.37 30.70
CA GLY A 242 0.70 3.57 31.92
C GLY A 242 1.02 2.08 31.77
N TYR A 243 1.73 1.67 30.72
CA TYR A 243 2.10 0.26 30.48
C TYR A 243 2.89 -0.35 31.66
N TYR A 244 3.66 0.45 32.38
CA TYR A 244 4.42 -0.06 33.55
C TYR A 244 3.66 0.04 34.87
N ASP A 245 2.45 0.61 34.91
CA ASP A 245 1.70 0.84 36.15
C ASP A 245 1.25 -0.47 36.82
N VAL A 246 1.23 -1.56 36.06
CA VAL A 246 0.96 -2.91 36.58
C VAL A 246 2.11 -3.49 37.42
N LEU A 247 3.28 -2.85 37.41
CA LEU A 247 4.46 -3.33 38.12
C LEU A 247 4.59 -2.69 39.51
N ASP A 248 4.40 -3.49 40.56
CA ASP A 248 4.71 -3.05 41.93
C ASP A 248 6.20 -2.73 42.10
N HIS A 249 7.08 -3.50 41.46
CA HIS A 249 8.53 -3.37 41.53
C HIS A 249 9.21 -3.75 40.21
N VAL A 250 9.98 -2.82 39.65
CA VAL A 250 10.83 -3.05 38.46
C VAL A 250 12.11 -3.79 38.87
N LYS A 251 12.00 -5.10 39.16
CA LYS A 251 13.16 -5.94 39.53
C LYS A 251 13.55 -6.94 38.44
N ASP A 252 12.60 -7.37 37.63
CA ASP A 252 12.82 -8.33 36.57
C ASP A 252 13.24 -7.59 35.30
N PHE A 253 14.24 -8.13 34.61
CA PHE A 253 14.79 -7.57 33.37
C PHE A 253 14.57 -8.54 32.21
N PRO A 254 14.09 -8.08 31.04
CA PRO A 254 13.62 -6.72 30.75
C PRO A 254 12.25 -6.42 31.41
N PRO A 255 12.05 -5.22 31.99
CA PRO A 255 10.80 -4.86 32.66
C PRO A 255 9.58 -4.83 31.72
N GLU A 256 9.81 -4.57 30.44
CA GLU A 256 8.83 -4.60 29.35
C GLU A 256 8.12 -5.95 29.27
N TRP A 257 8.89 -7.02 29.30
CA TRP A 257 8.39 -8.39 29.26
C TRP A 257 7.70 -8.79 30.56
N HIS A 258 8.18 -8.27 31.70
CA HIS A 258 7.51 -8.51 32.97
C HIS A 258 6.14 -7.84 33.00
N ALA A 259 6.04 -6.58 32.56
CA ALA A 259 4.77 -5.87 32.41
C ALA A 259 3.84 -6.63 31.47
N LEU A 260 4.32 -7.06 30.30
CA LEU A 260 3.55 -7.84 29.33
C LEU A 260 2.88 -9.05 29.96
N LYS A 261 3.62 -9.86 30.72
CA LYS A 261 3.08 -11.04 31.41
C LYS A 261 2.04 -10.69 32.46
N VAL A 262 2.18 -9.55 33.12
CA VAL A 262 1.21 -9.09 34.10
C VAL A 262 -0.06 -8.62 33.38
N HIS A 263 0.06 -7.90 32.25
CA HIS A 263 -1.06 -7.53 31.39
C HIS A 263 -1.79 -8.75 30.82
N GLU A 264 -1.07 -9.74 30.27
CA GLU A 264 -1.61 -11.02 29.80
C GLU A 264 -2.44 -11.70 30.89
N LYS A 265 -1.90 -11.79 32.12
CA LYS A 265 -2.59 -12.40 33.25
C LYS A 265 -3.82 -11.60 33.71
N GLN A 266 -3.81 -10.28 33.53
CA GLN A 266 -4.93 -9.40 33.87
C GLN A 266 -5.99 -9.32 32.76
N GLY A 267 -5.67 -9.79 31.55
CA GLY A 267 -6.55 -9.68 30.39
C GLY A 267 -6.53 -8.29 29.74
N ASN A 268 -5.46 -7.50 29.94
CA ASN A 268 -5.35 -6.14 29.40
C ASN A 268 -4.88 -6.21 27.94
N VAL A 269 -5.79 -6.56 27.02
CA VAL A 269 -5.48 -6.76 25.59
C VAL A 269 -4.94 -5.49 24.95
N ASP A 270 -5.56 -4.34 25.19
CA ASP A 270 -5.15 -3.04 24.64
C ASP A 270 -3.67 -2.74 24.91
N MET A 271 -3.18 -3.09 26.10
CA MET A 271 -1.79 -2.86 26.49
C MET A 271 -0.82 -3.82 25.80
N ILE A 272 -1.26 -5.02 25.43
CA ILE A 272 -0.47 -5.98 24.65
C ILE A 272 -0.41 -5.53 23.20
N LEU A 273 -1.52 -5.01 22.66
CA LEU A 273 -1.57 -4.45 21.30
C LEU A 273 -0.72 -3.17 21.20
N LEU A 274 -0.84 -2.26 22.18
CA LEU A 274 0.03 -1.10 22.30
C LEU A 274 1.50 -1.51 22.32
N ALA A 275 1.86 -2.52 23.12
CA ALA A 275 3.21 -3.05 23.14
C ALA A 275 3.65 -3.62 21.79
N LEU A 276 2.78 -4.36 21.10
CA LEU A 276 3.06 -4.92 19.77
C LEU A 276 3.31 -3.84 18.72
N GLU A 277 2.59 -2.72 18.80
CA GLU A 277 2.74 -1.57 17.90
C GLU A 277 3.96 -0.72 18.24
N THR A 278 4.26 -0.54 19.53
CA THR A 278 5.29 0.40 20.00
C THR A 278 6.69 -0.22 20.08
N PHE A 279 6.80 -1.54 20.27
CA PHE A 279 8.12 -2.18 20.42
C PHE A 279 8.76 -2.58 19.08
N ASP A 280 9.88 -1.95 18.76
CA ASP A 280 10.75 -2.28 17.60
C ASP A 280 11.69 -3.48 17.83
N SER A 281 11.29 -4.44 18.66
CA SER A 281 12.15 -5.58 19.03
C SER A 281 11.48 -6.90 18.71
N ASP A 282 12.11 -7.72 17.84
CA ASP A 282 11.69 -9.09 17.54
C ASP A 282 11.36 -9.89 18.81
N PHE A 283 12.18 -9.73 19.87
CA PHE A 283 11.98 -10.41 21.14
C PHE A 283 10.68 -9.99 21.83
N MET A 284 10.34 -8.70 21.82
CA MET A 284 9.10 -8.22 22.41
C MET A 284 7.90 -8.52 21.53
N GLU A 285 8.05 -8.39 20.21
CA GLU A 285 7.03 -8.77 19.23
C GLU A 285 6.63 -10.24 19.40
N ASP A 286 7.60 -11.16 19.38
CA ASP A 286 7.37 -12.60 19.59
C ASP A 286 6.57 -12.87 20.87
N HIS A 287 6.91 -12.19 21.96
CA HIS A 287 6.22 -12.37 23.23
C HIS A 287 4.83 -11.76 23.26
N CYS A 288 4.59 -10.66 22.56
CA CYS A 288 3.25 -10.09 22.39
C CYS A 288 2.39 -11.03 21.56
N MET A 289 2.91 -11.52 20.43
CA MET A 289 2.25 -12.50 19.56
C MET A 289 1.91 -13.79 20.31
N GLU A 290 2.86 -14.34 21.09
CA GLU A 290 2.62 -15.50 21.95
C GLU A 290 1.52 -15.25 23.00
N ALA A 291 1.47 -14.05 23.59
CA ALA A 291 0.44 -13.70 24.56
C ALA A 291 -0.94 -13.63 23.88
N LEU A 292 -1.02 -12.97 22.72
CA LEU A 292 -2.23 -12.90 21.91
C LEU A 292 -2.70 -14.29 21.46
N GLU A 293 -1.79 -15.19 21.06
CA GLU A 293 -2.13 -16.57 20.69
C GLU A 293 -2.75 -17.35 21.86
N ARG A 294 -2.23 -17.17 23.08
CA ARG A 294 -2.76 -17.83 24.27
C ARG A 294 -4.10 -17.25 24.72
N MET A 295 -4.30 -15.95 24.51
CA MET A 295 -5.49 -15.23 24.92
C MET A 295 -6.64 -15.38 23.93
N GLY A 296 -6.35 -15.39 22.63
CA GLY A 296 -7.34 -15.37 21.55
C GLY A 296 -8.32 -14.19 21.60
N PRO A 297 -7.88 -12.93 21.77
CA PRO A 297 -8.80 -11.79 21.82
C PRO A 297 -9.27 -11.39 20.42
N GLU A 298 -10.55 -11.04 20.28
CA GLU A 298 -11.12 -10.57 19.01
C GLU A 298 -10.52 -9.21 18.59
N GLU A 299 -10.10 -8.39 19.55
CA GLU A 299 -9.44 -7.10 19.32
C GLU A 299 -8.11 -7.23 18.56
N ALA A 300 -7.53 -8.43 18.47
CA ALA A 300 -6.32 -8.67 17.70
C ALA A 300 -6.59 -9.04 16.23
N ILE A 301 -7.85 -9.19 15.78
CA ILE A 301 -8.16 -9.60 14.40
C ILE A 301 -7.52 -8.65 13.38
N ASP A 302 -7.78 -7.35 13.44
CA ASP A 302 -7.27 -6.40 12.44
C ASP A 302 -5.73 -6.31 12.42
N PRO A 303 -5.03 -6.19 13.58
CA PRO A 303 -3.57 -6.27 13.60
C PRO A 303 -3.02 -7.58 13.02
N MET A 304 -3.69 -8.71 13.28
CA MET A 304 -3.27 -10.01 12.76
C MET A 304 -3.55 -10.14 11.27
N LEU A 305 -4.66 -9.59 10.75
CA LEU A 305 -4.95 -9.55 9.31
C LEU A 305 -3.86 -8.76 8.57
N GLN A 306 -3.48 -7.59 9.07
CA GLN A 306 -2.39 -6.81 8.47
C GLN A 306 -1.07 -7.58 8.43
N LYS A 307 -0.71 -8.27 9.52
CA LYS A 307 0.49 -9.12 9.56
C LYS A 307 0.37 -10.36 8.67
N ALA A 308 -0.77 -11.03 8.65
CA ALA A 308 -1.03 -12.20 7.81
C ALA A 308 -0.89 -11.87 6.33
N ASN A 309 -1.41 -10.72 5.88
CA ASN A 309 -1.22 -10.20 4.52
C ASN A 309 0.26 -10.02 4.13
N ARG A 310 1.12 -9.73 5.12
CA ARG A 310 2.59 -9.68 4.95
C ARG A 310 3.26 -11.05 5.13
N ARG A 311 2.49 -12.15 5.04
CA ARG A 311 2.93 -13.55 5.13
C ARG A 311 3.43 -13.97 6.52
N ASP A 312 2.96 -13.33 7.58
CA ASP A 312 3.30 -13.69 8.94
C ASP A 312 2.57 -14.98 9.38
N GLN A 313 3.33 -16.02 9.69
CA GLN A 313 2.79 -17.34 10.08
C GLN A 313 2.21 -17.35 11.49
N ALA A 314 2.76 -16.55 12.41
CA ALA A 314 2.27 -16.46 13.77
C ALA A 314 0.90 -15.77 13.79
N ALA A 315 0.74 -14.71 12.99
CA ALA A 315 -0.54 -14.03 12.82
C ALA A 315 -1.64 -14.97 12.30
N MET A 316 -1.34 -15.80 11.30
CA MET A 316 -2.28 -16.83 10.81
C MET A 316 -2.69 -17.81 11.93
N SER A 317 -1.72 -18.28 12.73
CA SER A 317 -2.00 -19.16 13.89
C SER A 317 -2.90 -18.48 14.92
N ILE A 318 -2.66 -17.20 15.19
CA ILE A 318 -3.45 -16.40 16.14
C ILE A 318 -4.89 -16.22 15.63
N LEU A 319 -5.09 -15.88 14.35
CA LEU A 319 -6.43 -15.81 13.73
C LEU A 319 -7.18 -17.13 13.88
N GLY A 320 -6.50 -18.25 13.61
CA GLY A 320 -7.02 -19.60 13.85
C GLY A 320 -7.46 -19.84 15.31
N LYS A 321 -6.65 -19.39 16.27
CA LYS A 321 -6.90 -19.52 17.71
C LYS A 321 -8.02 -18.63 18.22
N ILE A 322 -8.16 -17.43 17.66
CA ILE A 322 -9.30 -16.53 17.91
C ILE A 322 -10.59 -17.22 17.45
N GLY A 323 -10.56 -17.88 16.29
CA GLY A 323 -11.62 -18.78 15.83
C GLY A 323 -12.90 -18.06 15.39
N VAL A 324 -12.79 -16.78 15.01
CA VAL A 324 -13.90 -16.01 14.44
C VAL A 324 -13.94 -16.25 12.94
N ALA A 325 -15.08 -16.73 12.44
CA ALA A 325 -15.36 -16.93 11.02
C ALA A 325 -15.82 -15.62 10.38
N ASP A 326 -14.93 -14.63 10.38
CA ASP A 326 -15.09 -13.38 9.65
C ASP A 326 -14.69 -13.57 8.17
N GLU A 327 -15.44 -12.94 7.24
CA GLU A 327 -15.25 -13.10 5.80
C GLU A 327 -13.84 -12.69 5.37
N GLU A 328 -13.34 -11.56 5.87
CA GLU A 328 -12.02 -11.04 5.52
C GLU A 328 -10.89 -11.94 6.05
N VAL A 329 -11.08 -12.49 7.26
CA VAL A 329 -10.15 -13.48 7.85
C VAL A 329 -10.10 -14.75 7.01
N VAL A 330 -11.26 -15.30 6.63
CA VAL A 330 -11.32 -16.52 5.83
C VAL A 330 -10.71 -16.29 4.46
N ASP A 331 -11.07 -15.21 3.77
CA ASP A 331 -10.55 -14.89 2.44
C ASP A 331 -9.03 -14.72 2.46
N THR A 332 -8.50 -13.94 3.41
CA THR A 332 -7.05 -13.74 3.58
C THR A 332 -6.32 -15.07 3.79
N LEU A 333 -6.88 -15.99 4.57
CA LEU A 333 -6.26 -17.29 4.81
C LEU A 333 -6.40 -18.24 3.61
N VAL A 334 -7.50 -18.16 2.86
CA VAL A 334 -7.73 -18.93 1.63
C VAL A 334 -6.71 -18.58 0.54
N ASP A 335 -6.27 -17.32 0.45
CA ASP A 335 -5.22 -16.91 -0.50
C ASP A 335 -3.89 -17.68 -0.31
N TYR A 336 -3.65 -18.23 0.88
CA TYR A 336 -2.46 -19.02 1.17
C TYR A 336 -2.64 -20.53 0.96
N VAL A 337 -3.84 -21.01 0.64
CA VAL A 337 -4.15 -22.45 0.46
C VAL A 337 -3.43 -23.07 -0.73
N ASP A 338 -3.23 -22.34 -1.82
CA ASP A 338 -2.49 -22.79 -3.02
C ASP A 338 -1.11 -22.12 -3.13
N SER A 339 -0.52 -21.73 -2.00
CA SER A 339 0.75 -21.02 -1.95
C SER A 339 1.94 -21.96 -1.66
N ASN A 340 3.06 -21.41 -1.17
CA ASN A 340 4.19 -22.26 -0.80
C ASN A 340 3.88 -23.10 0.46
N PRO A 341 4.48 -24.30 0.61
CA PRO A 341 4.20 -25.19 1.75
C PRO A 341 4.43 -24.60 3.15
N ASN A 342 5.29 -23.59 3.28
CA ASN A 342 5.54 -22.96 4.58
C ASN A 342 4.35 -22.08 5.04
N LEU A 343 3.61 -21.48 4.10
CA LEU A 343 2.44 -20.66 4.38
C LEU A 343 1.14 -21.46 4.34
N GLN A 344 1.09 -22.52 3.52
CA GLN A 344 -0.06 -23.45 3.49
C GLN A 344 -0.32 -24.09 4.85
N ARG A 345 0.72 -24.57 5.54
CA ARG A 345 0.56 -25.26 6.83
C ARG A 345 -0.15 -24.41 7.90
N PRO A 346 0.29 -23.17 8.21
CA PRO A 346 -0.42 -22.32 9.17
C PRO A 346 -1.80 -21.92 8.66
N ALA A 347 -1.97 -21.62 7.37
CA ALA A 347 -3.28 -21.28 6.79
C ALA A 347 -4.31 -22.42 6.92
N PHE A 348 -3.94 -23.63 6.52
CA PHE A 348 -4.77 -24.83 6.70
C PHE A 348 -5.17 -25.06 8.15
N ARG A 349 -4.21 -24.91 9.06
CA ARG A 349 -4.48 -25.07 10.48
C ARG A 349 -5.46 -24.00 10.98
N ALA A 350 -5.26 -22.75 10.57
CA ALA A 350 -6.10 -21.63 10.99
C ALA A 350 -7.53 -21.78 10.48
N LEU A 351 -7.72 -22.04 9.18
CA LEU A 351 -9.03 -22.31 8.56
C LEU A 351 -9.74 -23.49 9.23
N GLY A 352 -8.98 -24.53 9.58
CA GLY A 352 -9.47 -25.66 10.34
C GLY A 352 -9.94 -25.31 11.75
N GLU A 353 -9.15 -24.53 12.49
CA GLU A 353 -9.48 -24.11 13.86
C GLU A 353 -10.65 -23.11 13.91
N ILE A 354 -10.82 -22.27 12.88
CA ILE A 354 -11.97 -21.38 12.68
C ILE A 354 -13.24 -22.18 12.35
N GLY A 355 -13.10 -23.30 11.64
CA GLY A 355 -14.25 -24.02 11.08
C GLY A 355 -14.80 -23.35 9.81
N ALA A 356 -13.90 -22.83 8.97
CA ALA A 356 -14.26 -22.08 7.77
C ALA A 356 -14.89 -22.98 6.69
N GLU A 357 -16.22 -23.11 6.70
CA GLU A 357 -16.97 -23.93 5.75
C GLU A 357 -16.74 -23.49 4.28
N ASP A 358 -16.53 -22.20 4.03
CA ASP A 358 -16.28 -21.69 2.67
C ASP A 358 -14.90 -22.10 2.11
N ALA A 359 -13.96 -22.46 2.99
CA ALA A 359 -12.64 -22.93 2.60
C ALA A 359 -12.57 -24.43 2.24
N VAL A 360 -13.67 -25.18 2.40
CA VAL A 360 -13.70 -26.63 2.16
C VAL A 360 -13.28 -26.99 0.74
N GLU A 361 -13.83 -26.31 -0.26
CA GLU A 361 -13.53 -26.60 -1.67
C GLU A 361 -12.08 -26.24 -2.05
N PRO A 362 -11.56 -25.02 -1.73
CA PRO A 362 -10.14 -24.71 -1.90
C PRO A 362 -9.20 -25.72 -1.24
N ILE A 363 -9.49 -26.13 0.00
CA ILE A 363 -8.64 -27.08 0.73
C ILE A 363 -8.75 -28.49 0.11
N ALA A 364 -9.93 -28.92 -0.34
CA ALA A 364 -10.12 -30.22 -0.98
C ALA A 364 -9.27 -30.36 -2.26
N GLN A 365 -9.08 -29.29 -3.02
CA GLN A 365 -8.20 -29.30 -4.20
C GLN A 365 -6.74 -29.60 -3.86
N GLN A 366 -6.31 -29.31 -2.62
CA GLN A 366 -4.94 -29.58 -2.15
C GLN A 366 -4.73 -31.02 -1.69
N LEU A 367 -5.77 -31.86 -1.69
CA LEU A 367 -5.67 -33.30 -1.43
C LEU A 367 -4.95 -34.07 -2.54
N VAL A 368 -4.69 -33.44 -3.69
CA VAL A 368 -3.96 -34.04 -4.83
C VAL A 368 -2.62 -33.33 -5.10
N ALA A 369 -2.14 -32.50 -4.17
CA ALA A 369 -0.85 -31.82 -4.28
C ALA A 369 0.32 -32.82 -4.42
N ASP A 370 1.40 -32.42 -5.08
CA ASP A 370 2.58 -33.27 -5.30
C ASP A 370 3.24 -33.68 -3.97
N GLU A 371 3.30 -32.75 -3.02
CA GLU A 371 3.90 -32.97 -1.70
C GLU A 371 2.95 -33.70 -0.74
N ALA A 372 3.38 -34.87 -0.25
CA ALA A 372 2.61 -35.65 0.73
C ALA A 372 2.36 -34.89 2.06
N ASP A 373 3.23 -33.95 2.44
CA ASP A 373 2.99 -33.12 3.62
C ASP A 373 1.79 -32.16 3.41
N VAL A 374 1.66 -31.57 2.22
CA VAL A 374 0.55 -30.67 1.86
C VAL A 374 -0.77 -31.43 1.86
N ARG A 375 -0.83 -32.59 1.19
CA ARG A 375 -2.01 -33.47 1.20
C ARG A 375 -2.42 -33.87 2.63
N SER A 376 -1.44 -34.19 3.48
CA SER A 376 -1.67 -34.53 4.89
C SER A 376 -2.23 -33.34 5.68
N TRP A 377 -1.75 -32.12 5.45
CA TRP A 377 -2.27 -30.92 6.12
C TRP A 377 -3.68 -30.57 5.65
N ALA A 378 -3.94 -30.63 4.35
CA ALA A 378 -5.26 -30.41 3.77
C ALA A 378 -6.31 -31.38 4.35
N ALA A 379 -5.99 -32.68 4.39
CA ALA A 379 -6.87 -33.67 5.00
C ALA A 379 -7.20 -33.34 6.47
N ARG A 380 -6.18 -32.95 7.25
CA ARG A 380 -6.38 -32.58 8.66
C ARG A 380 -7.20 -31.30 8.82
N ALA A 381 -7.02 -30.31 7.96
CA ALA A 381 -7.80 -29.09 7.99
C ALA A 381 -9.29 -29.37 7.72
N LEU A 382 -9.61 -30.17 6.69
CA LEU A 382 -10.98 -30.59 6.42
C LEU A 382 -11.61 -31.33 7.60
N GLY A 383 -10.85 -32.20 8.28
CA GLY A 383 -11.30 -32.86 9.50
C GLY A 383 -11.51 -31.93 10.69
N LEU A 384 -10.79 -30.82 10.77
CA LEU A 384 -11.00 -29.78 11.78
C LEU A 384 -12.25 -28.93 11.47
N ILE A 385 -12.46 -28.59 10.20
CA ILE A 385 -13.68 -27.89 9.74
C ILE A 385 -14.92 -28.73 10.03
N GLY A 386 -14.86 -30.05 9.75
CA GLY A 386 -15.94 -30.97 10.06
C GLY A 386 -17.11 -30.94 9.06
N ASP A 387 -16.96 -30.26 7.92
CA ASP A 387 -17.99 -30.17 6.90
C ASP A 387 -18.13 -31.48 6.12
N THR A 388 -19.37 -31.95 5.99
CA THR A 388 -19.71 -33.20 5.28
C THR A 388 -19.36 -33.23 3.80
N ARG A 389 -19.18 -32.07 3.14
CA ARG A 389 -18.72 -31.97 1.75
C ARG A 389 -17.32 -32.57 1.56
N ALA A 390 -16.53 -32.67 2.62
CA ALA A 390 -15.20 -33.27 2.58
C ALA A 390 -15.19 -34.80 2.64
N ILE A 391 -16.32 -35.47 2.91
CA ILE A 391 -16.35 -36.93 3.12
C ILE A 391 -15.86 -37.69 1.88
N ASP A 392 -16.45 -37.41 0.70
CA ASP A 392 -16.09 -38.13 -0.53
C ASP A 392 -14.61 -37.89 -0.93
N PRO A 393 -14.10 -36.64 -0.98
CA PRO A 393 -12.67 -36.42 -1.25
C PRO A 393 -11.73 -37.10 -0.25
N LEU A 394 -12.07 -37.13 1.04
CA LEU A 394 -11.25 -37.78 2.06
C LEU A 394 -11.30 -39.31 1.92
N ALA A 395 -12.43 -39.88 1.51
CA ALA A 395 -12.57 -41.31 1.25
C ALA A 395 -11.66 -41.74 0.08
N ASP A 396 -11.63 -40.97 -1.00
CA ASP A 396 -10.73 -41.22 -2.14
C ASP A 396 -9.25 -41.21 -1.70
N VAL A 397 -8.86 -40.25 -0.86
CA VAL A 397 -7.49 -40.17 -0.31
C VAL A 397 -7.17 -41.36 0.59
N LEU A 398 -8.12 -41.83 1.41
CA LEU A 398 -7.95 -43.00 2.27
C LEU A 398 -7.78 -44.29 1.44
N GLU A 399 -8.46 -44.40 0.31
CA GLU A 399 -8.37 -45.57 -0.58
C GLU A 399 -7.06 -45.59 -1.38
N ASP A 400 -6.73 -44.48 -2.05
CA ASP A 400 -5.78 -44.49 -3.18
C ASP A 400 -4.43 -43.79 -2.94
N ASP A 401 -4.25 -43.00 -1.87
CA ASP A 401 -2.99 -42.27 -1.68
C ASP A 401 -1.78 -43.21 -1.46
N GLU A 402 -0.64 -42.89 -2.06
CA GLU A 402 0.58 -43.68 -1.94
C GLU A 402 1.24 -43.60 -0.56
N SER A 403 0.96 -42.53 0.19
CA SER A 403 1.55 -42.25 1.50
C SER A 403 0.62 -42.68 2.62
N ASP A 404 1.03 -43.71 3.36
CA ASP A 404 0.32 -44.22 4.54
C ASP A 404 0.03 -43.11 5.59
N ARG A 405 0.86 -42.07 5.66
CA ARG A 405 0.65 -40.92 6.55
C ARG A 405 -0.49 -40.02 6.09
N VAL A 406 -0.65 -39.84 4.77
CA VAL A 406 -1.75 -39.06 4.19
C VAL A 406 -3.05 -39.82 4.35
N ARG A 407 -3.06 -41.12 4.02
CA ARG A 407 -4.20 -42.02 4.27
C ARG A 407 -4.66 -41.97 5.74
N ALA A 408 -3.72 -42.06 6.68
CA ALA A 408 -4.05 -41.96 8.11
C ALA A 408 -4.62 -40.59 8.51
N SER A 409 -4.17 -39.50 7.85
CA SER A 409 -4.73 -38.16 8.06
C SER A 409 -6.17 -38.07 7.55
N ALA A 410 -6.49 -38.72 6.43
CA ALA A 410 -7.85 -38.80 5.90
C ALA A 410 -8.76 -39.65 6.80
N ALA A 411 -8.30 -40.81 7.26
CA ALA A 411 -9.03 -41.62 8.25
C ALA A 411 -9.32 -40.84 9.54
N TRP A 412 -8.31 -40.12 10.07
CA TRP A 412 -8.49 -39.24 11.21
C TRP A 412 -9.53 -38.15 10.94
N ALA A 413 -9.48 -37.52 9.76
CA ALA A 413 -10.40 -36.46 9.39
C ALA A 413 -11.85 -36.95 9.30
N LEU A 414 -12.08 -38.10 8.67
CA LEU A 414 -13.39 -38.74 8.59
C LEU A 414 -13.92 -39.12 9.99
N ASN A 415 -13.08 -39.64 10.88
CA ASN A 415 -13.43 -39.86 12.29
C ASN A 415 -13.83 -38.56 13.00
N ARG A 416 -13.20 -37.43 12.68
CA ARG A 416 -13.51 -36.12 13.27
C ARG A 416 -14.82 -35.54 12.74
N ILE A 417 -15.13 -35.74 11.47
CA ILE A 417 -16.44 -35.38 10.88
C ILE A 417 -17.55 -36.19 11.57
N GLY A 418 -17.31 -37.49 11.80
CA GLY A 418 -18.10 -38.31 12.73
C GLY A 418 -19.55 -38.54 12.32
N THR A 419 -19.89 -38.35 11.04
CA THR A 419 -21.17 -38.81 10.49
C THR A 419 -21.15 -40.33 10.35
N GLU A 420 -22.33 -40.96 10.36
CA GLU A 420 -22.44 -42.42 10.16
C GLU A 420 -21.71 -42.86 8.89
N ASP A 421 -21.96 -42.17 7.77
CA ASP A 421 -21.32 -42.49 6.48
C ASP A 421 -19.78 -42.40 6.56
N ALA A 422 -19.23 -41.38 7.23
CA ALA A 422 -17.78 -41.21 7.38
C ALA A 422 -17.17 -42.31 8.28
N LEU A 423 -17.87 -42.69 9.35
CA LEU A 423 -17.43 -43.74 10.27
C LEU A 423 -17.51 -45.13 9.63
N GLU A 424 -18.55 -45.40 8.83
CA GLU A 424 -18.67 -46.65 8.05
C GLU A 424 -17.50 -46.79 7.06
N ILE A 425 -17.15 -45.71 6.34
CA ILE A 425 -16.01 -45.70 5.41
C ILE A 425 -14.71 -46.04 6.14
N VAL A 426 -14.45 -45.41 7.28
CA VAL A 426 -13.19 -45.61 8.03
C VAL A 426 -13.12 -46.99 8.67
N ALA A 427 -14.24 -47.53 9.15
CA ALA A 427 -14.28 -48.85 9.80
C ALA A 427 -13.89 -50.01 8.86
N ASP A 428 -14.10 -49.86 7.54
CA ASP A 428 -13.68 -50.86 6.55
C ASP A 428 -12.14 -51.02 6.45
N TYR A 429 -11.36 -50.14 7.10
CA TYR A 429 -9.90 -50.15 7.12
C TYR A 429 -9.29 -50.64 8.46
N ASP A 430 -10.07 -51.31 9.32
CA ASP A 430 -9.60 -51.86 10.62
C ASP A 430 -8.55 -52.99 10.50
N ASP A 431 -8.41 -53.56 9.31
CA ASP A 431 -7.41 -54.56 8.92
C ASP A 431 -6.37 -54.00 7.91
N ASP A 432 -6.24 -52.67 7.79
CA ASP A 432 -5.32 -52.04 6.81
C ASP A 432 -3.86 -52.45 7.01
N ARG A 433 -3.13 -52.55 5.90
CA ARG A 433 -1.70 -52.93 5.89
C ARG A 433 -0.82 -51.92 6.62
N ALA A 434 -1.22 -50.66 6.63
CA ALA A 434 -0.51 -49.56 7.25
C ALA A 434 -1.00 -49.38 8.68
N TYR A 435 -0.11 -49.60 9.65
CA TYR A 435 -0.45 -49.51 11.07
C TYR A 435 -1.09 -48.17 11.47
N LEU A 436 -0.68 -47.06 10.85
CA LEU A 436 -1.25 -45.74 11.15
C LEU A 436 -2.71 -45.63 10.71
N VAL A 437 -3.04 -46.15 9.52
CA VAL A 437 -4.42 -46.15 8.99
C VAL A 437 -5.28 -47.08 9.85
N GLN A 438 -4.77 -48.29 10.11
CA GLN A 438 -5.44 -49.26 10.96
C GLN A 438 -5.77 -48.70 12.35
N ALA A 439 -4.80 -48.03 12.99
CA ALA A 439 -4.98 -47.46 14.32
C ALA A 439 -6.02 -46.33 14.36
N GLU A 440 -6.15 -45.53 13.28
CA GLU A 440 -7.23 -44.55 13.17
C GLU A 440 -8.57 -45.24 12.88
N ALA A 441 -8.59 -46.27 12.03
CA ALA A 441 -9.78 -47.04 11.72
C ALA A 441 -10.40 -47.73 12.94
N GLU A 442 -9.56 -48.30 13.82
CA GLU A 442 -9.98 -48.89 15.08
C GLU A 442 -10.62 -47.88 16.06
N ASN A 443 -10.43 -46.56 15.85
CA ASN A 443 -11.07 -45.52 16.66
C ASN A 443 -12.47 -45.14 16.17
N ALA A 444 -12.95 -45.66 15.03
CA ALA A 444 -14.28 -45.37 14.51
C ALA A 444 -15.35 -45.89 15.47
N ASP A 445 -16.07 -44.97 16.13
CA ASP A 445 -17.08 -45.31 17.12
C ASP A 445 -18.46 -45.45 16.47
N LEU A 446 -18.74 -46.65 15.94
CA LEU A 446 -20.05 -47.02 15.38
C LEU A 446 -21.10 -47.35 16.47
N GLU A 447 -20.91 -46.93 17.73
CA GLU A 447 -21.95 -47.16 18.74
C GLU A 447 -23.27 -46.47 18.33
N PRO A 448 -24.41 -47.21 18.28
CA PRO A 448 -25.67 -46.61 17.90
C PRO A 448 -26.09 -45.60 18.97
N ALA A 449 -26.29 -44.34 18.58
CA ALA A 449 -26.90 -43.32 19.41
C ALA A 449 -28.21 -43.87 20.02
N ALA A 450 -28.22 -44.07 21.34
CA ALA A 450 -29.30 -44.71 22.10
C ALA A 450 -30.50 -43.80 22.36
#